data_AF-X1RH15-F1
#
_entry.id   AF-X1RH15-F1
#
_cell.length_a   1.000
_cell.length_b   1.000
_cell.length_c   1.000
_cell.angle_alpha   90.00
_cell.angle_beta   90.00
_cell.angle_gamma   90.00
#
_symmetry.space_group_name_H-M   'P 1'
#
loop_
_entity.id
_entity.type
_entity.pdbx_description
1 polymer ?
#
loop_
_entity_poly.entity_id
_entity_poly.type
_entity_poly.pdbx_seq_one_letter_code
_entity_poly.pdbx_strand_id
1 'polypeptide(L)' 'MSLIDTWKCHICGEERPDDKISVLTKPLVINGQACSEQNIRYCNDRPACIEGAKEFSFFKEESNGTRKR' A
#
# COMPACT_ATOMS: atom_id res chain seq x y z
N MET A 1 -7.15 27.22 -9.65
CA MET A 1 -6.17 26.55 -8.76
C MET A 1 -6.30 25.06 -9.00
N SER A 2 -5.36 24.48 -9.74
CA SER A 2 -5.29 23.03 -9.92
C SER A 2 -4.82 22.46 -8.58
N LEU A 3 -5.74 21.94 -7.77
CA LEU A 3 -5.38 21.14 -6.61
C LEU A 3 -4.81 19.85 -7.18
N ILE A 4 -3.48 19.75 -7.18
CA ILE A 4 -2.83 18.49 -7.50
C ILE A 4 -3.06 17.62 -6.28
N ASP A 5 -4.04 16.73 -6.35
CA ASP A 5 -4.27 15.75 -5.29
C ASP A 5 -3.03 14.88 -5.18
N THR A 6 -2.40 14.92 -4.01
CA THR A 6 -1.23 14.10 -3.71
C THR A 6 -1.63 12.98 -2.77
N TRP A 7 -1.08 11.78 -3.03
CA TRP A 7 -1.29 10.61 -2.21
C TRP A 7 0.03 10.08 -1.68
N LYS A 8 -0.04 9.55 -0.46
CA LYS A 8 1.09 8.87 0.16
C LYS A 8 1.22 7.44 -0.35
N CYS A 9 2.40 7.12 -0.88
CA CYS A 9 2.82 5.76 -1.18
C CYS A 9 3.00 4.97 0.13
N HIS A 10 2.36 3.81 0.24
CA HIS A 10 2.48 2.92 1.41
C HIS A 10 3.82 2.17 1.44
N ILE A 11 4.58 2.16 0.35
CA ILE A 11 5.85 1.43 0.25
C ILE A 11 7.04 2.33 0.63
N CYS A 12 7.23 3.45 -0.07
CA CYS A 12 8.33 4.38 0.22
C CYS A 12 7.96 5.52 1.18
N GLY A 13 6.66 5.73 1.44
CA GLY A 13 6.19 6.78 2.37
C GLY A 13 6.14 8.19 1.80
N GLU A 14 6.56 8.42 0.55
CA GLU A 14 6.54 9.75 -0.08
C GLU A 14 5.12 10.15 -0.53
N GLU A 15 4.83 11.46 -0.46
CA GLU A 15 3.66 12.08 -1.08
C GLU A 15 3.96 12.36 -2.55
N ARG A 16 3.08 11.89 -3.43
CA ARG A 16 3.25 11.96 -4.89
C ARG A 16 1.93 12.39 -5.51
N PRO A 17 1.95 13.08 -6.66
CA PRO A 17 0.73 13.41 -7.38
C PRO A 17 -0.01 12.15 -7.83
N ASP A 18 -1.33 12.25 -7.97
CA ASP A 18 -2.23 11.14 -8.34
C ASP A 18 -1.77 10.37 -9.58
N ASP A 19 -1.24 11.05 -10.61
CA ASP A 19 -0.73 10.42 -11.83
C ASP A 19 0.47 9.49 -11.61
N LYS A 20 1.18 9.66 -10.49
CA LYS A 20 2.34 8.83 -10.09
C LYS A 20 1.98 7.74 -9.09
N ILE A 21 0.72 7.63 -8.72
CA ILE A 21 0.24 6.65 -7.74
C ILE A 21 -0.66 5.64 -8.43
N SER A 22 -0.55 4.39 -8.02
CA SER A 22 -1.49 3.34 -8.39
C SER A 22 -1.93 2.58 -7.15
N VAL A 23 -3.11 1.97 -7.24
CA VAL A 23 -3.72 1.24 -6.14
C VAL A 23 -3.77 -0.23 -6.52
N LEU A 24 -3.12 -1.06 -5.71
CA LEU A 24 -3.22 -2.51 -5.81
C LEU A 24 -4.21 -2.99 -4.76
N THR A 25 -5.37 -3.45 -5.23
CA THR A 25 -6.39 -4.08 -4.38
C THR A 25 -6.09 -5.56 -4.23
N LYS A 26 -6.03 -6.05 -2.99
CA LYS A 26 -5.86 -7.48 -2.69
C LYS A 26 -6.90 -7.95 -1.69
N PRO A 27 -7.43 -9.17 -1.82
CA PRO A 27 -8.27 -9.74 -0.79
C PRO A 27 -7.45 -9.94 0.50
N LEU A 28 -7.99 -9.45 1.62
CA LEU A 28 -7.51 -9.75 2.96
C LEU A 28 -8.10 -11.09 3.38
N VAL A 29 -7.26 -12.10 3.42
CA VAL A 29 -7.62 -13.44 3.88
C VAL A 29 -7.22 -13.58 5.35
N ILE A 30 -8.20 -13.78 6.22
CA ILE A 30 -8.01 -14.06 7.65
C ILE A 30 -8.54 -15.47 7.90
N ASN A 31 -7.74 -16.35 8.51
CA ASN A 31 -8.10 -17.75 8.76
C ASN A 31 -8.60 -18.50 7.49
N GLY A 32 -8.01 -18.20 6.33
CA GLY A 32 -8.41 -18.83 5.06
C GLY A 32 -9.71 -18.30 4.45
N GLN A 33 -10.35 -17.30 5.07
CA GLN A 33 -11.58 -16.69 4.58
C GLN A 33 -11.30 -15.24 4.15
N ALA A 34 -11.74 -14.87 2.95
CA ALA A 34 -11.65 -13.48 2.48
C ALA A 34 -12.63 -12.62 3.29
N CYS A 35 -12.11 -11.78 4.18
CA CYS A 35 -12.91 -10.94 5.07
C CYS A 35 -13.06 -9.51 4.55
N SER A 36 -12.11 -9.01 3.76
CA SER A 36 -12.11 -7.64 3.24
C SER A 36 -11.15 -7.48 2.07
N GLU A 37 -10.99 -6.26 1.57
CA GLU A 37 -10.01 -5.87 0.56
C GLU A 37 -9.00 -4.86 1.14
N GLN A 38 -7.74 -4.97 0.74
CA GLN A 38 -6.67 -4.05 1.08
C GLN A 38 -6.32 -3.22 -0.15
N ASN A 39 -6.45 -1.90 -0.05
CA ASN A 39 -6.06 -0.95 -1.09
C ASN A 39 -4.67 -0.38 -0.79
N ILE A 40 -3.67 -0.93 -1.47
CA ILE A 40 -2.25 -0.54 -1.29
C ILE A 40 -1.89 0.49 -2.35
N ARG A 41 -1.61 1.72 -1.92
CA ARG A 41 -1.14 2.82 -2.79
C ARG A 41 0.38 2.73 -2.95
N TYR A 42 0.87 2.76 -4.17
CA TYR A 42 2.31 2.67 -4.46
C TYR A 42 2.70 3.57 -5.64
N CYS A 43 3.98 3.96 -5.70
CA CYS A 43 4.51 4.71 -6.82
C CYS A 43 4.53 3.82 -8.08
N ASN A 44 3.86 4.25 -9.15
CA ASN A 44 3.76 3.49 -10.40
C ASN A 44 4.97 3.67 -11.34
N ASP A 45 5.85 4.60 -11.00
CA ASP A 45 7.06 4.97 -11.75
C ASP A 45 8.34 4.39 -11.12
N ARG A 46 8.24 3.76 -9.94
CA ARG A 46 9.38 3.21 -9.21
C ARG A 46 9.31 1.67 -9.14
N PRO A 47 10.26 0.94 -9.75
CA PRO A 47 10.24 -0.52 -9.74
C PRO A 47 10.27 -1.10 -8.32
N ALA A 48 11.00 -0.47 -7.39
CA ALA A 48 11.02 -0.89 -5.99
C ALA A 48 9.63 -0.78 -5.31
N CYS A 49 8.84 0.24 -5.64
CA CYS A 49 7.48 0.39 -5.10
C CYS A 49 6.50 -0.60 -5.74
N ILE A 50 6.65 -0.87 -7.04
CA ILE A 50 5.84 -1.84 -7.77
C ILE A 50 6.04 -3.25 -7.19
N GLU A 51 7.30 -3.69 -7.03
CA GLU A 51 7.59 -5.01 -6.46
C GLU A 51 7.23 -5.07 -4.98
N GLY A 52 7.56 -4.02 -4.21
CA GLY A 52 7.19 -3.94 -2.80
C GLY A 52 5.67 -4.01 -2.58
N ALA A 53 4.87 -3.39 -3.45
CA ALA A 53 3.41 -3.46 -3.37
C ALA A 53 2.86 -4.88 -3.50
N LYS A 54 3.52 -5.78 -4.26
CA LYS A 54 3.11 -7.19 -4.39
C LYS A 54 3.30 -7.99 -3.12
N GLU A 55 4.29 -7.66 -2.30
CA GLU A 55 4.57 -8.35 -1.04
C GLU A 55 4.00 -7.63 0.19
N PHE A 56 3.65 -6.36 0.05
CA PHE A 56 3.10 -5.55 1.13
C PHE A 56 1.71 -6.05 1.54
N SER A 57 1.47 -6.02 2.85
CA SER A 57 0.20 -6.34 3.50
C SER A 57 0.15 -5.58 4.82
N PHE A 58 -0.98 -4.96 5.13
CA PHE A 58 -1.16 -4.23 6.40
C PHE A 58 -1.21 -5.17 7.60
N PHE A 59 -1.61 -6.41 7.37
CA PHE A 59 -1.92 -7.42 8.39
C PHE A 59 -0.93 -8.59 8.41
N LYS A 60 0.30 -8.42 7.91
CA LYS A 60 1.32 -9.48 8.05
C LYS A 60 1.48 -9.75 9.55
N GLU A 61 1.05 -10.93 10.00
CA GLU A 61 1.10 -11.34 11.40
C GLU A 61 2.54 -11.16 11.91
N GLU A 62 2.68 -10.31 12.93
CA GLU A 62 3.95 -10.06 13.60
C GLU A 62 4.39 -11.33 14.32
N SER A 63 5.38 -12.04 13.79
CA SER A 63 6.21 -12.92 14.61
C SER A 63 7.33 -12.16 15.36
N ASN A 64 7.36 -10.81 15.34
CA ASN A 64 8.03 -9.93 16.31
C ASN A 64 8.01 -8.46 15.84
N GLY A 65 7.57 -7.53 16.70
CA GLY A 65 8.08 -6.15 16.66
C GLY A 65 7.06 -5.00 16.60
N THR A 66 6.39 -4.75 17.73
CA THR A 66 5.75 -3.51 18.20
C THR A 66 5.50 -2.41 17.14
N ARG A 67 4.26 -2.26 16.66
CA ARG A 67 3.78 -0.99 16.09
C ARG A 67 2.97 -0.18 17.12
N LYS A 68 3.61 0.86 17.68
CA LYS A 68 2.91 1.96 18.36
C LYS A 68 2.20 2.82 17.31
N ARG A 69 0.94 3.16 17.63
CA ARG A 69 0.07 4.08 16.88
C ARG A 69 0.64 5.48 16.79
#